data_AF-A0ABD2LIQ9-F1
#
_entry.id   AF-A0ABD2LIQ9-F1
#
_cell.length_a   1.000
_cell.length_b   1.000
_cell.length_c   1.000
_cell.angle_alpha   90.00
_cell.angle_beta   90.00
_cell.angle_gamma   90.00
#
_symmetry.space_group_name_H-M   'P 1'
#
loop_
_entity.id
_entity.type
_entity.pdbx_description
1 polymer ?
#
loop_
_entity_poly.entity_id
_entity_poly.type
_entity_poly.pdbx_seq_one_letter_code
_entity_poly.pdbx_strand_id
1 'polypeptide(L)'
;MSSFTTSSSADEFSPLQSIFPNLSKSEEMSVLIARIAELNRAKTMEPSVQTKLTIGSPNCTFDSVGNIRINGNGKGTNAKYSYGVGDTVGIGLNSASRQIIFTKNGLRLDISDFFVSPSFADGSFYPFVSLWHSDDKIEANFGPNFKFDLATL
;
A
#
# COMPACT_ATOMS: atom_id res chain seq x y z
N MET A 1 -12.45 9.63 -29.57
CA MET A 1 -12.78 8.29 -29.04
C MET A 1 -11.63 7.37 -29.36
N SER A 2 -10.68 7.22 -28.44
CA SER A 2 -9.59 6.24 -28.56
C SER A 2 -10.12 4.89 -28.11
N SER A 3 -10.14 3.92 -29.02
CA SER A 3 -10.50 2.54 -28.76
C SER A 3 -9.44 1.88 -27.86
N PHE A 4 -9.84 1.45 -26.66
CA PHE A 4 -9.05 0.54 -25.85
C PHE A 4 -9.14 -0.86 -26.48
N THR A 5 -8.07 -1.31 -27.13
CA THR A 5 -7.88 -2.73 -27.44
C THR A 5 -7.41 -3.42 -26.16
N THR A 6 -8.30 -4.21 -25.56
CA THR A 6 -7.91 -5.21 -24.56
C THR A 6 -7.02 -6.24 -25.26
N SER A 7 -5.72 -6.25 -24.95
CA SER A 7 -4.84 -7.34 -25.36
C SER A 7 -5.34 -8.62 -24.68
N SER A 8 -5.77 -9.57 -25.49
CA SER A 8 -6.16 -10.89 -25.00
C SER A 8 -4.97 -11.54 -24.31
N SER A 9 -5.19 -12.20 -23.17
CA SER A 9 -4.21 -13.03 -22.47
C SER A 9 -3.50 -14.04 -23.39
N ALA A 10 -4.03 -14.32 -24.59
CA ALA A 10 -3.39 -15.15 -25.60
C ALA A 10 -2.05 -14.58 -26.12
N ASP A 11 -1.86 -13.26 -26.18
CA ASP A 11 -0.67 -12.67 -26.80
C ASP A 11 0.59 -12.80 -25.92
N GLU A 12 0.45 -12.86 -24.59
CA GLU A 12 1.56 -13.08 -23.64
C GLU A 12 2.10 -14.53 -23.64
N PHE A 13 1.37 -15.49 -24.22
CA PHE A 13 1.73 -16.92 -24.19
C PHE A 13 2.63 -17.37 -25.36
N SER A 14 2.77 -16.54 -26.39
CA SER A 14 3.46 -16.90 -27.63
C SER A 14 4.95 -17.29 -27.46
N PRO A 15 5.75 -16.62 -26.62
CA PRO A 15 7.17 -16.96 -26.48
C PRO A 15 7.40 -18.30 -25.76
N LEU A 16 6.58 -18.60 -24.75
CA LEU A 16 6.76 -19.78 -23.90
C LEU A 16 6.31 -21.08 -24.56
N GLN A 17 5.31 -21.02 -25.45
CA GLN A 17 4.86 -22.18 -26.23
C GLN A 17 5.92 -22.67 -27.24
N SER A 18 6.80 -21.77 -27.71
CA SER A 18 7.92 -22.14 -28.59
C SER A 18 9.02 -22.94 -27.87
N ILE A 19 9.17 -22.71 -26.56
CA ILE A 19 10.19 -23.34 -25.72
C ILE A 19 9.66 -24.65 -25.13
N PHE A 20 8.36 -24.73 -24.84
CA PHE A 20 7.71 -25.91 -24.26
C PHE A 20 6.50 -26.34 -25.11
N PRO A 21 6.70 -27.10 -26.21
CA PRO A 21 5.63 -27.43 -27.15
C PRO A 21 4.55 -28.36 -26.58
N ASN A 22 4.80 -29.00 -25.42
CA ASN A 22 3.87 -29.89 -24.72
C ASN A 22 3.25 -29.27 -23.46
N LEU A 23 3.35 -27.94 -23.30
CA LEU A 23 2.80 -27.25 -22.13
C LEU A 23 1.28 -27.36 -22.14
N SER A 24 0.73 -28.31 -21.37
CA SER A 24 -0.70 -28.58 -21.36
C SER A 24 -1.45 -27.43 -20.68
N LYS A 25 -2.63 -27.09 -21.24
CA LYS A 25 -3.53 -26.05 -20.74
C LYS A 25 -4.26 -26.49 -19.45
N SER A 26 -3.55 -27.05 -18.47
CA SER A 26 -4.17 -27.31 -17.16
C SER A 26 -4.29 -26.01 -16.37
N GLU A 27 -5.36 -25.87 -15.58
CA GLU A 27 -5.60 -24.70 -14.75
C GLU A 27 -4.45 -24.47 -13.75
N GLU A 28 -3.86 -25.55 -13.24
CA GLU A 28 -2.69 -25.55 -12.35
C GLU A 28 -1.46 -24.92 -13.01
N MET A 29 -1.27 -25.14 -14.33
CA MET A 29 -0.17 -24.53 -15.07
C MET A 29 -0.38 -23.06 -15.36
N SER A 30 -1.62 -22.63 -15.60
CA SER A 30 -1.95 -21.21 -15.71
C SER A 30 -1.64 -20.46 -14.41
N VAL A 31 -1.92 -21.08 -13.26
CA VAL A 31 -1.57 -20.53 -11.94
C VAL A 31 -0.06 -20.41 -11.75
N LEU A 32 0.71 -21.42 -12.19
CA LEU A 32 2.17 -21.39 -12.09
C LEU A 32 2.79 -20.29 -12.96
N ILE A 33 2.28 -20.09 -14.18
CA ILE A 33 2.73 -19.03 -15.08
C ILE A 33 2.39 -17.65 -14.51
N ALA A 34 1.19 -17.46 -13.97
CA ALA A 34 0.81 -16.23 -13.28
C ALA A 34 1.73 -15.94 -12.09
N ARG A 35 2.05 -16.96 -11.28
CA ARG A 35 3.02 -16.85 -10.17
C ARG A 35 4.41 -16.43 -10.65
N ILE A 36 4.88 -16.97 -11.77
CA ILE A 36 6.19 -16.62 -12.34
C ILE A 36 6.19 -15.18 -12.88
N ALA A 37 5.11 -14.75 -13.53
CA ALA A 37 4.95 -13.37 -14.00
C ALA A 37 4.97 -12.37 -12.83
N GLU A 38 4.26 -12.67 -11.73
CA GLU A 38 4.28 -11.87 -10.50
C GLU A 38 5.68 -11.80 -9.86
N LEU A 39 6.37 -12.94 -9.77
CA LEU A 39 7.74 -12.99 -9.24
C LEU A 39 8.73 -12.18 -10.10
N ASN A 40 8.52 -12.13 -11.41
CA ASN A 40 9.35 -11.34 -12.33
C ASN A 40 9.02 -9.84 -12.29
N ARG A 41 7.75 -9.44 -12.08
CA ARG A 41 7.38 -8.04 -11.78
C ARG A 41 8.02 -7.57 -10.48
N ALA A 42 7.99 -8.41 -9.44
CA ALA A 42 8.60 -8.09 -8.15
C ALA A 42 10.13 -7.92 -8.23
N LYS A 43 10.80 -8.59 -9.18
CA LYS A 43 12.25 -8.47 -9.41
C LYS A 43 12.68 -7.27 -10.27
N THR A 44 11.76 -6.64 -11.01
CA THR A 44 12.05 -5.52 -11.93
C THR A 44 11.63 -4.16 -11.37
N MET A 45 11.13 -4.09 -10.13
CA MET A 45 10.99 -2.83 -9.43
C MET A 45 12.37 -2.36 -8.93
N GLU A 46 13.02 -1.54 -9.76
CA GLU A 46 14.09 -0.65 -9.32
C GLU A 46 13.66 0.10 -8.04
N PRO A 47 14.53 0.22 -7.02
CA PRO A 47 14.19 0.88 -5.76
C PRO A 47 13.93 2.38 -6.02
N SER A 48 12.67 2.72 -6.27
CA SER A 48 12.22 4.08 -6.55
C SER A 48 12.41 4.96 -5.32
N VAL A 49 13.41 5.85 -5.38
CA VAL A 49 13.70 6.91 -4.39
C VAL A 49 12.40 7.61 -3.96
N GLN A 50 12.17 7.69 -2.65
CA GLN A 50 10.90 8.15 -2.10
C GLN A 50 10.89 9.68 -1.90
N THR A 51 9.78 10.32 -2.27
CA THR A 51 9.49 11.70 -1.85
C THR A 51 7.98 11.89 -1.58
N LYS A 52 7.63 12.06 -0.30
CA LYS A 52 6.35 12.51 0.27
C LYS A 52 5.07 11.79 -0.18
N LEU A 53 4.92 10.56 0.31
CA LEU A 53 3.63 9.88 0.48
C LEU A 53 2.84 10.54 1.62
N THR A 54 1.52 10.69 1.53
CA THR A 54 0.66 10.99 2.69
C THR A 54 -0.47 9.97 2.76
N ILE A 55 -0.63 9.31 3.91
CA ILE A 55 -1.71 8.34 4.15
C ILE A 55 -2.69 8.92 5.19
N GLY A 56 -3.99 8.85 4.92
CA GLY A 56 -5.04 9.03 5.93
C GLY A 56 -6.39 9.57 5.42
N SER A 57 -6.87 10.67 5.98
CA SER A 57 -8.12 11.39 5.67
C SER A 57 -7.77 12.89 5.60
N PRO A 58 -8.56 13.82 5.01
CA PRO A 58 -8.23 15.26 5.05
C PRO A 58 -7.95 15.78 6.48
N ASN A 59 -8.48 15.09 7.49
CA ASN A 59 -8.25 15.43 8.89
C ASN A 59 -7.11 14.66 9.55
N CYS A 60 -6.47 13.70 8.90
CA CYS A 60 -5.40 12.87 9.48
C CYS A 60 -4.36 12.52 8.42
N THR A 61 -3.12 12.98 8.55
CA THR A 61 -2.06 12.77 7.56
C THR A 61 -0.77 12.30 8.22
N PHE A 62 -0.08 11.36 7.56
CA PHE A 62 1.28 10.93 7.92
C PHE A 62 2.17 10.97 6.68
N ASP A 63 3.18 11.85 6.68
CA ASP A 63 4.05 12.07 5.53
C ASP A 63 5.44 11.42 5.64
N SER A 64 6.13 11.29 4.50
CA SER A 64 7.42 10.57 4.42
C SER A 64 8.54 11.19 5.26
N VAL A 65 8.45 12.47 5.64
CA VAL A 65 9.45 13.12 6.50
C VAL A 65 9.13 12.98 7.99
N GLY A 66 8.08 12.23 8.32
CA GLY A 66 7.70 11.93 9.69
C GLY A 66 6.71 12.91 10.30
N ASN A 67 6.07 13.79 9.52
CA ASN A 67 5.02 14.66 10.05
C ASN A 67 3.73 13.86 10.21
N ILE A 68 3.09 14.02 11.37
CA ILE A 68 1.76 13.46 11.63
C ILE A 68 0.84 14.61 11.99
N ARG A 69 -0.24 14.82 11.25
CA ARG A 69 -1.24 15.87 11.52
C ARG A 69 -2.61 15.26 11.71
N ILE A 70 -3.32 15.66 12.76
CA ILE A 70 -4.69 15.23 13.04
C ILE A 70 -5.54 16.44 13.46
N ASN A 71 -6.66 16.66 12.80
CA ASN A 71 -7.57 17.81 12.97
C ASN A 71 -6.84 19.16 12.95
N GLY A 72 -5.85 19.31 12.05
CA GLY A 72 -4.99 20.49 11.97
C GLY A 72 -3.87 20.57 13.02
N ASN A 73 -3.87 19.71 14.05
CA ASN A 73 -2.80 19.62 15.03
C ASN A 73 -1.68 18.71 14.53
N GLY A 74 -0.51 19.27 14.28
CA GLY A 74 0.68 18.51 13.88
C GLY A 74 1.60 18.20 15.05
N LYS A 75 2.10 16.96 15.14
CA LYS A 75 3.42 16.75 15.74
C LYS A 75 4.45 17.01 14.65
N GLY A 76 5.40 17.90 14.94
CA GLY A 76 6.46 18.29 14.01
C GLY A 76 7.29 17.09 13.54
N THR A 77 8.21 17.33 12.60
CA THR A 77 9.03 16.30 11.98
C THR A 77 9.70 15.40 13.04
N ASN A 78 9.45 14.09 12.95
CA ASN A 78 10.14 13.10 13.77
C ASN A 78 10.93 12.16 12.86
N ALA A 79 12.27 12.24 12.94
CA ALA A 79 13.16 11.42 12.13
C ALA A 79 13.00 9.91 12.39
N LYS A 80 12.47 9.50 13.55
CA LYS A 80 12.12 8.10 13.82
C LYS A 80 10.93 7.63 12.97
N TYR A 81 10.08 8.56 12.55
CA TYR A 81 8.84 8.31 11.82
C TYR A 81 8.97 8.62 10.33
N SER A 82 10.08 9.17 9.86
CA SER A 82 10.32 9.27 8.43
C SER A 82 10.34 7.87 7.82
N TYR A 83 9.94 7.76 6.56
CA TYR A 83 9.97 6.51 5.83
C TYR A 83 10.49 6.72 4.42
N GLY A 84 10.82 5.60 3.76
CA GLY A 84 11.54 5.54 2.50
C GLY A 84 11.15 4.34 1.65
N VAL A 85 11.88 4.16 0.55
CA VAL A 85 11.79 2.98 -0.31
C VAL A 85 11.95 1.70 0.52
N GLY A 86 11.07 0.72 0.31
CA GLY A 86 11.11 -0.56 1.03
C GLY A 86 10.52 -0.54 2.44
N ASP A 87 10.19 0.64 2.99
CA ASP A 87 9.44 0.72 4.24
C ASP A 87 7.97 0.36 4.03
N THR A 88 7.39 -0.31 5.02
CA THR A 88 5.94 -0.55 5.09
C THR A 88 5.34 0.41 6.09
N VAL A 89 4.34 1.18 5.68
CA VAL A 89 3.60 2.09 6.56
C VAL A 89 2.17 1.61 6.69
N GLY A 90 1.66 1.57 7.93
CA GLY A 90 0.28 1.20 8.23
C GLY A 90 -0.48 2.35 8.85
N ILE A 91 -1.79 2.39 8.57
CA ILE A 91 -2.77 3.20 9.28
C ILE A 91 -3.90 2.28 9.76
N GLY A 92 -4.37 2.49 10.98
CA GLY A 92 -5.49 1.78 11.57
C GLY A 92 -6.38 2.71 12.38
N LEU A 93 -7.66 2.35 12.48
CA LEU A 93 -8.63 3.01 13.34
C LEU A 93 -9.16 1.98 14.34
N ASN A 94 -8.99 2.24 15.63
CA ASN A 94 -9.72 1.49 16.65
C ASN A 94 -11.14 2.06 16.71
N SER A 95 -12.12 1.34 16.17
CA SER A 95 -13.51 1.82 16.08
C SER A 95 -14.17 2.07 17.44
N ALA A 96 -13.76 1.36 18.49
CA ALA A 96 -14.31 1.52 19.83
C ALA A 96 -13.76 2.77 20.54
N SER A 97 -12.44 2.95 20.51
CA SER A 97 -11.77 4.09 21.17
C SER A 97 -11.67 5.33 20.29
N ARG A 98 -11.92 5.19 18.99
CA ARG A 98 -11.69 6.20 17.93
C ARG A 98 -10.23 6.63 17.79
N GLN A 99 -9.30 5.84 18.30
CA GLN A 99 -7.88 6.14 18.20
C GLN A 99 -7.34 5.80 16.81
N ILE A 100 -6.55 6.71 16.24
CA ILE A 100 -5.78 6.43 15.03
C ILE A 100 -4.41 5.88 15.42
N ILE A 101 -3.99 4.87 14.68
CA ILE A 101 -2.77 4.13 14.91
C ILE A 101 -1.96 4.19 13.63
N PHE A 102 -0.72 4.66 13.73
CA PHE A 102 0.25 4.59 12.65
C PHE A 102 1.32 3.56 12.99
N THR A 103 1.80 2.85 11.97
CA THR A 103 2.86 1.85 12.11
C THR A 103 3.91 2.04 11.04
N LYS A 104 5.15 1.72 11.38
CA LYS A 104 6.27 1.61 10.43
C LYS A 104 6.94 0.26 10.63
N ASN A 105 7.06 -0.50 9.55
CA ASN A 105 7.73 -1.80 9.52
C ASN A 105 7.21 -2.79 10.59
N GLY A 106 5.91 -2.78 10.85
CA GLY A 106 5.29 -3.65 11.85
C GLY A 106 5.41 -3.15 13.29
N LEU A 107 5.98 -1.97 13.52
CA LEU A 107 6.08 -1.34 14.84
C LEU A 107 5.12 -0.17 14.95
N ARG A 108 4.37 -0.11 16.05
CA ARG A 108 3.49 1.02 16.37
C ARG A 108 4.32 2.27 16.65
N LEU A 109 3.92 3.39 16.05
CA LEU A 109 4.53 4.69 16.35
C LEU A 109 4.04 5.19 17.72
N ASP A 110 4.95 5.75 18.50
CA ASP A 110 4.64 6.31 19.81
C ASP A 110 4.08 7.73 19.65
N ILE A 111 2.79 7.75 19.38
CA ILE A 111 1.98 8.94 19.17
C ILE A 111 0.75 8.80 20.06
N SER A 112 0.99 9.06 21.34
CA SER A 112 -0.09 9.36 22.27
C SER A 112 -0.92 10.54 21.74
N ASP A 113 -2.25 10.40 21.85
CA ASP A 113 -3.26 11.47 21.86
C ASP A 113 -3.99 11.84 20.55
N PHE A 114 -4.17 10.88 19.64
CA PHE A 114 -4.89 11.15 18.40
C PHE A 114 -6.19 10.36 18.24
N PHE A 115 -7.30 11.11 18.20
CA PHE A 115 -8.66 10.58 18.09
C PHE A 115 -9.40 11.20 16.90
N VAL A 116 -10.15 10.39 16.15
CA VAL A 116 -11.10 10.92 15.17
C VAL A 116 -12.30 11.55 15.87
N SER A 117 -12.79 12.65 15.30
CA SER A 117 -14.04 13.27 15.73
C SER A 117 -15.19 12.25 15.68
N PRO A 118 -16.15 12.28 16.62
CA PRO A 118 -17.36 11.45 16.56
C PRO A 118 -18.14 11.60 15.25
N SER A 119 -17.99 12.74 14.56
CA SER A 119 -18.62 12.98 13.25
C SER A 119 -18.16 12.03 12.14
N PHE A 120 -17.08 11.26 12.35
CA PHE A 120 -16.61 10.22 11.42
C PHE A 120 -17.06 8.80 11.82
N ALA A 121 -17.86 8.67 12.89
CA ALA A 121 -18.34 7.38 13.39
C ALA A 121 -19.43 6.74 12.50
N ASP A 122 -19.90 7.44 11.47
CA ASP A 122 -20.92 7.00 10.52
C ASP A 122 -20.36 6.17 9.35
N GLY A 123 -19.07 5.84 9.36
CA GLY A 123 -18.43 5.05 8.30
C GLY A 123 -17.92 5.88 7.12
N SER A 124 -17.86 7.21 7.26
CA SER A 124 -17.29 8.11 6.24
C SER A 124 -15.75 8.15 6.21
N PHE A 125 -15.05 7.27 6.96
CA PHE A 125 -13.60 7.22 7.00
C PHE A 125 -13.04 6.27 5.93
N TYR A 126 -12.53 6.85 4.85
CA TYR A 126 -11.89 6.11 3.76
C TYR A 126 -10.38 6.30 3.79
N PRO A 127 -9.59 5.24 3.47
CA PRO A 127 -8.16 5.39 3.28
C PRO A 127 -7.90 6.31 2.08
N PHE A 128 -7.08 7.33 2.27
CA PHE A 128 -6.61 8.23 1.24
C PHE A 128 -5.09 8.19 1.16
N VAL A 129 -4.59 8.26 -0.07
CA VAL A 129 -3.17 8.40 -0.36
C VAL A 129 -2.96 9.59 -1.29
N SER A 130 -1.98 10.44 -0.99
CA SER A 130 -1.42 11.38 -1.97
C SER A 130 0.05 11.07 -2.25
N LEU A 131 0.40 11.18 -3.53
CA LEU A 131 1.77 11.10 -4.03
C LEU A 131 2.20 12.49 -4.47
N TRP A 132 3.48 12.82 -4.32
CA TRP A 132 3.97 14.16 -4.66
C TRP A 132 4.55 14.21 -6.07
N HIS A 133 5.23 13.15 -6.50
CA HIS A 133 5.84 13.06 -7.82
C HIS A 133 5.08 12.08 -8.72
N SER A 134 5.20 12.30 -10.04
CA SER A 134 4.59 11.43 -11.06
C SER A 134 5.10 9.99 -11.02
N ASP A 135 6.30 9.79 -10.49
CA ASP A 135 7.02 8.53 -10.56
C ASP A 135 6.97 7.76 -9.23
N ASP A 136 6.32 8.34 -8.21
CA ASP A 136 6.08 7.69 -6.93
C ASP A 136 5.20 6.45 -7.14
N LYS A 137 5.57 5.34 -6.50
CA LYS A 137 4.83 4.08 -6.56
C LYS A 137 4.62 3.55 -5.16
N ILE A 138 3.43 3.01 -4.93
CA ILE A 138 3.08 2.29 -3.71
C ILE A 138 2.31 1.03 -4.05
N GLU A 139 2.33 0.09 -3.12
CA GLU A 139 1.44 -1.05 -3.09
C GLU A 139 0.50 -0.88 -1.90
N ALA A 140 -0.81 -0.99 -2.13
CA ALA A 140 -1.81 -0.93 -1.08
C ALA A 140 -2.24 -2.35 -0.70
N ASN A 141 -2.16 -2.67 0.59
CA ASN A 141 -2.58 -3.95 1.14
C ASN A 141 -3.76 -3.74 2.09
N PHE A 142 -4.94 -4.21 1.67
CA PHE A 142 -6.17 -4.17 2.45
C PHE A 142 -6.44 -5.47 3.23
N GLY A 143 -5.43 -6.34 3.31
CA GLY A 143 -5.47 -7.59 4.04
C GLY A 143 -5.52 -8.84 3.15
N PRO A 144 -5.49 -10.03 3.78
CA PRO A 144 -5.48 -10.23 5.23
C PRO A 144 -4.09 -10.17 5.88
N ASN A 145 -3.02 -10.17 5.08
CA ASN A 145 -1.66 -10.35 5.58
C ASN A 145 -0.98 -9.01 5.87
N PHE A 146 -1.02 -8.54 7.12
CA PHE A 146 -0.38 -7.28 7.52
C PHE A 146 1.01 -7.51 8.12
N LYS A 147 1.91 -6.53 7.94
CA LYS A 147 3.23 -6.53 8.61
C LYS A 147 3.11 -6.20 10.11
N PHE A 148 2.10 -5.45 10.48
CA PHE A 148 1.77 -5.17 11.88
C PHE A 148 0.85 -6.26 12.43
N ASP A 149 1.14 -6.74 13.63
CA ASP A 149 0.31 -7.75 14.29
C ASP A 149 -0.95 -7.11 14.87
N LEU A 150 -2.09 -7.37 14.21
CA LEU A 150 -3.39 -6.87 14.64
C LEU A 150 -3.85 -7.44 15.99
N ALA A 151 -3.30 -8.56 16.46
CA ALA A 151 -3.63 -9.12 17.77
C ALA A 151 -3.10 -8.27 18.93
N THR A 152 -2.24 -7.28 18.65
CA THR A 152 -1.66 -6.37 19.64
C THR A 152 -2.44 -5.05 19.81
N LEU A 153 -3.59 -4.92 19.14
CA LEU A 153 -4.45 -3.72 19.14
C LEU A 153 -5.35 -3.58 20.36
#